data_AF-A0A656QAW1-F1
#
_entry.id   AF-A0A656QAW1-F1
#
_cell.length_a   1.000
_cell.length_b   1.000
_cell.length_c   1.000
_cell.angle_alpha   90.00
_cell.angle_beta   90.00
_cell.angle_gamma   90.00
#
_symmetry.space_group_name_H-M   'P 1'
#
loop_
_entity.id
_entity.type
_entity.pdbx_description
1 polymer ?
#
loop_
_entity_poly.entity_id
_entity_poly.type
_entity_poly.pdbx_seq_one_letter_code
_entity_poly.pdbx_strand_id
1 'polypeptide(L)' 'MTADQLKAWREKHRLTQVQAADALGVALITIKNWEAGRNAVSGPAAYLCAVADKIGVPALGDITQGETA' A
#
# COMPACT_ATOMS: atom_id res chain seq x y z
N MET A 1 3.03 11.45 -4.47
CA MET A 1 3.68 10.56 -3.50
C MET A 1 4.95 9.99 -4.15
N THR A 2 6.10 10.08 -3.48
CA THR A 2 7.37 9.48 -3.93
C THR A 2 7.46 8.00 -3.50
N ALA A 3 8.46 7.28 -4.02
CA ALA A 3 8.76 5.91 -3.60
C ALA A 3 8.99 5.81 -2.08
N ASP A 4 9.78 6.73 -1.53
CA ASP A 4 10.07 6.78 -0.09
C ASP A 4 8.83 7.09 0.74
N GLN A 5 7.95 7.97 0.24
CA GLN A 5 6.68 8.28 0.91
C GLN A 5 5.73 7.07 0.93
N LEU A 6 5.68 6.28 -0.15
CA LEU A 6 4.90 5.04 -0.19
C LEU A 6 5.44 4.02 0.82
N LYS A 7 6.76 3.85 0.85
CA LYS A 7 7.43 2.93 1.77
C LYS A 7 7.20 3.33 3.23
N ALA A 8 7.33 4.62 3.54
CA ALA A 8 7.06 5.15 4.87
C ALA A 8 5.59 4.99 5.28
N TRP A 9 4.64 5.22 4.37
CA TRP A 9 3.23 4.94 4.60
C TRP A 9 3.00 3.46 4.93
N ARG A 10 3.59 2.55 4.13
CA ARG A 10 3.48 1.11 4.32
C ARG A 10 4.00 0.68 5.70
N GLU A 11 5.17 1.17 6.08
CA GLU A 11 5.81 0.87 7.37
C GLU A 11 5.04 1.46 8.55
N LYS A 12 4.52 2.68 8.42
CA LYS A 12 3.64 3.33 9.42
C LYS A 12 2.41 2.48 9.74
N HIS A 13 1.82 1.86 8.70
CA HIS A 13 0.66 0.97 8.83
C HIS A 13 1.04 -0.50 9.02
N ARG A 14 2.34 -0.82 9.20
CA ARG A 14 2.89 -2.17 9.40
C ARG A 14 2.48 -3.18 8.33
N LEU A 15 2.37 -2.72 7.09
CA LEU A 15 1.99 -3.54 5.95
C LEU A 15 3.23 -4.19 5.30
N THR A 16 3.07 -5.42 4.83
CA THR A 16 3.96 -6.00 3.82
C THR A 16 3.66 -5.39 2.44
N GLN A 17 4.55 -5.59 1.46
CA GLN A 17 4.30 -5.13 0.08
C GLN A 17 3.04 -5.77 -0.52
N VAL A 18 2.74 -7.03 -0.15
CA VAL A 18 1.52 -7.75 -0.58
C VAL A 18 0.29 -7.08 0.00
N GLN A 19 0.25 -6.90 1.33
CA GLN A 19 -0.88 -6.25 1.99
C GLN A 19 -1.10 -4.81 1.52
N ALA A 20 -0.03 -4.08 1.18
CA ALA A 20 -0.15 -2.76 0.57
C ALA A 20 -0.73 -2.81 -0.85
N ALA A 21 -0.38 -3.83 -1.63
CA ALA A 21 -0.91 -4.04 -2.97
C ALA A 21 -2.42 -4.33 -2.90
N ASP A 22 -2.82 -5.22 -1.99
CA ASP A 22 -4.21 -5.58 -1.75
C ASP A 22 -5.01 -4.37 -1.27
N ALA A 23 -4.50 -3.62 -0.29
CA ALA A 23 -5.15 -2.42 0.22
C ALA A 23 -5.35 -1.33 -0.84
N LEU A 24 -4.43 -1.24 -1.82
CA LEU A 24 -4.49 -0.25 -2.90
C LEU A 24 -5.18 -0.78 -4.16
N GLY A 25 -5.60 -2.05 -4.18
CA GLY A 25 -6.22 -2.68 -5.35
C GLY A 25 -5.31 -2.77 -6.56
N VAL A 26 -4.00 -2.95 -6.36
CA VAL A 26 -2.99 -3.04 -7.43
C VAL A 26 -2.22 -4.34 -7.34
N ALA A 27 -1.57 -4.76 -8.42
CA ALA A 27 -0.68 -5.92 -8.39
C ALA A 27 0.58 -5.65 -7.54
N LEU A 28 1.11 -6.68 -6.88
CA LEU A 28 2.37 -6.61 -6.12
C LEU A 28 3.53 -6.03 -6.93
N ILE A 29 3.62 -6.38 -8.22
CA ILE A 29 4.67 -5.87 -9.11
C ILE A 29 4.61 -4.34 -9.26
N THR A 30 3.41 -3.75 -9.15
CA THR A 30 3.20 -2.30 -9.16
C THR A 30 3.81 -1.65 -7.92
N ILE A 31 3.56 -2.21 -6.73
CA ILE A 31 4.20 -1.75 -5.48
C ILE A 31 5.73 -1.87 -5.57
N LYS A 32 6.24 -3.02 -6.04
CA LYS A 32 7.70 -3.23 -6.20
C LYS A 32 8.32 -2.21 -7.15
N ASN A 33 7.67 -1.92 -8.28
CA ASN A 33 8.17 -0.93 -9.24
C ASN A 33 8.13 0.49 -8.71
N TRP A 34 7.10 0.84 -7.92
CA TRP A 34 7.01 2.14 -7.26
C TRP A 34 8.08 2.30 -6.17
N GLU A 35 8.22 1.34 -5.26
CA GLU A 35 9.24 1.41 -4.20
C GLU A 35 10.68 1.34 -4.75
N ALA A 36 10.89 0.69 -5.90
CA ALA A 36 12.19 0.68 -6.58
C ALA A 36 12.45 1.96 -7.41
N GLY A 37 11.52 2.92 -7.43
CA GLY A 37 11.66 4.18 -8.17
C GLY A 37 11.60 4.04 -9.69
N ARG A 38 11.17 2.89 -10.22
CA ARG A 38 11.07 2.64 -11.67
C ARG A 38 9.93 3.42 -12.31
N ASN A 39 8.84 3.62 -11.56
CA ASN A 39 7.66 4.40 -11.98
C ASN A 39 7.23 5.34 -10.84
N ALA A 40 6.71 6.51 -11.21
CA ALA A 40 6.03 7.37 -10.25
C ALA A 40 4.74 6.70 -9.76
N VAL A 41 4.39 6.92 -8.48
CA VAL A 41 3.11 6.45 -7.95
C VAL A 41 1.98 7.18 -8.65
N SER A 42 0.99 6.44 -9.15
CA SER A 42 -0.13 7.03 -9.87
C SER A 42 -0.96 7.95 -8.96
N GLY A 43 -1.58 8.97 -9.57
CA GLY A 43 -2.44 9.92 -8.85
C GLY A 43 -3.53 9.27 -7.98
N PRO A 44 -4.29 8.27 -8.50
CA PRO A 44 -5.30 7.56 -7.71
C PRO A 44 -4.73 6.79 -6.51
N ALA A 45 -3.60 6.11 -6.68
CA ALA A 45 -2.98 5.36 -5.58
C ALA A 45 -2.40 6.30 -4.50
N ALA A 46 -1.82 7.43 -4.90
CA ALA A 46 -1.38 8.46 -3.96
C ALA A 46 -2.54 9.05 -3.15
N TYR A 47 -3.71 9.24 -3.79
CA TYR A 47 -4.92 9.67 -3.10
C TYR A 47 -5.42 8.62 -2.10
N LEU A 48 -5.46 7.33 -2.49
CA LEU A 48 -5.86 6.24 -1.59
C LEU A 48 -4.98 6.15 -0.35
N CYS A 49 -3.65 6.29 -0.47
CA CYS A 49 -2.76 6.34 0.68
C CYS A 49 -3.09 7.52 1.63
N ALA A 50 -3.36 8.70 1.07
CA ALA A 50 -3.73 9.88 1.86
C ALA A 50 -5.09 9.74 2.55
N VAL A 51 -6.05 9.05 1.92
CA VAL A 51 -7.35 8.72 2.51
C VAL A 51 -7.16 7.72 3.65
N ALA A 52 -6.41 6.65 3.40
CA ALA A 52 -6.11 5.60 4.37
C ALA A 52 -5.43 6.12 5.64
N ASP A 53 -4.60 7.16 5.52
CA ASP A 53 -4.01 7.87 6.67
C ASP A 53 -5.04 8.58 7.56
N LYS A 54 -6.19 9.00 7.02
CA LYS A 54 -7.24 9.71 7.76
C LYS A 54 -8.30 8.79 8.36
N ILE A 55 -8.64 7.71 7.66
CA ILE A 55 -9.71 6.77 8.08
C ILE A 55 -9.16 5.55 8.83
N GLY A 56 -7.84 5.35 8.81
CA GLY A 56 -7.19 4.14 9.28
C GLY A 56 -7.23 3.04 8.22
N VAL A 57 -6.13 2.28 8.12
CA VAL A 57 -6.00 1.13 7.22
C VAL A 57 -6.77 -0.15 7.63
N PRO A 58 -7.31 -0.37 8.86
CA PRO A 58 -7.91 -1.67 9.18
C PRO A 58 -9.13 -2.03 8.30
N ALA A 59 -9.81 -1.04 7.71
CA ALA A 59 -10.92 -1.27 6.80
C ALA A 59 -10.57 -1.96 5.45
N LEU A 60 -9.28 -2.11 5.11
CA LEU A 60 -8.85 -2.71 3.84
C LEU A 60 -8.15 -4.07 4.00
N GLY A 61 -7.74 -4.43 5.23
CA GLY A 61 -6.95 -5.64 5.52
C GLY A 61 -7.64 -6.71 6.38
N ASP A 62 -8.79 -6.41 7.00
CA ASP A 62 -9.50 -7.37 7.87
C ASP A 62 -10.14 -8.55 7.12
N ILE A 63 -10.06 -8.59 5.78
CA ILE A 63 -10.52 -9.72 4.95
C ILE A 63 -9.49 -10.84 4.74
N THR A 64 -8.26 -10.73 5.27
CA THR A 64 -7.21 -11.74 5.03
C THR A 64 -6.54 -12.32 6.28
N GLN A 65 -7.08 -12.12 7.50
CA GLN A 65 -6.75 -13.02 8.62
C GLN A 65 -7.50 -14.35 8.44
N GLY A 66 -7.03 -15.14 7.49
CA GLY A 66 -7.40 -16.53 7.28
C GLY A 66 -6.33 -17.17 6.41
N GLU A 67 -5.58 -18.11 7.02
CA GLU A 67 -4.55 -18.97 6.38
C GLU A 67 -3.21 -18.24 6.12
N THR A 68 -2.11 -18.59 6.77
CA THR A 68 -1.56 -19.94 6.90
C THR A 68 -1.05 -20.25 8.31
N ALA A 69 -1.43 -21.45 8.77
CA ALA A 69 -0.77 -22.23 9.79
C ALA A 69 0.69 -22.59 9.42
#